data_AF-A0A7S1CL49-F1
#
_entry.id   AF-A0A7S1CL49-F1
#
_cell.length_a   1.000
_cell.length_b   1.000
_cell.length_c   1.000
_cell.angle_alpha   90.00
_cell.angle_beta   90.00
_cell.angle_gamma   90.00
#
_symmetry.space_group_name_H-M   'P 1'
#
loop_
_entity.id
_entity.type
_entity.pdbx_description
1 polymer ?
#
loop_
_entity_poly.entity_id
_entity_poly.type
_entity_poly.pdbx_seq_one_letter_code
_entity_poly.pdbx_strand_id
1 'polypeptide(L)'
;STRRAATALRAGRNGAVRRSPAGLARRAGADALKRMALRAHSSLAAEAAQVGREGGPAGEARVAEPLVPTTHPSFDVVACERVDELDVVATLYTHRKTGAELLSLRARDENKVFGVTFKTPVDDSRGVPHILEHSVLCGSRKYPVKEPFVELLKSSVQTFLNAFTYPDRTCYPVASPNLTDFYNLVDVYLDAVFHPRLTPQVLQQEGWHFEVGSGGEGGGGAGGEGGASGGGGGGGRA
;
A
#
# COMPACT_ATOMS: atom_id res chain seq x y z
N SER A 1 -4.57 -2.81 86.43
CA SER A 1 -4.41 -4.22 86.00
C SER A 1 -5.70 -4.57 85.29
N THR A 2 -5.82 -4.94 84.01
CA THR A 2 -5.00 -5.85 83.21
C THR A 2 -5.39 -5.70 81.72
N ARG A 3 -4.46 -6.05 80.82
CA ARG A 3 -4.52 -5.99 79.35
C ARG A 3 -5.55 -6.93 78.71
N ARG A 4 -5.96 -6.62 77.46
CA ARG A 4 -6.20 -7.55 76.32
C ARG A 4 -6.34 -6.70 75.03
N ALA A 5 -5.28 -6.55 74.23
CA ALA A 5 -4.85 -7.43 73.12
C ALA A 5 -5.79 -7.35 71.90
N ALA A 6 -5.41 -6.52 70.93
CA ALA A 6 -5.94 -6.48 69.57
C ALA A 6 -5.07 -7.38 68.67
N THR A 7 -5.72 -8.24 67.87
CA THR A 7 -5.05 -9.06 66.85
C THR A 7 -5.61 -8.67 65.49
N ALA A 8 -4.68 -8.35 64.58
CA ALA A 8 -4.90 -7.94 63.21
C ALA A 8 -5.30 -9.11 62.30
N LEU A 9 -6.21 -8.87 61.35
CA LEU A 9 -6.26 -9.60 60.09
C LEU A 9 -6.01 -8.63 58.94
N ARG A 10 -4.95 -8.93 58.18
CA ARG A 10 -4.44 -8.20 57.02
C ARG A 10 -5.14 -8.74 55.78
N ALA A 11 -6.06 -7.98 55.18
CA ALA A 11 -6.61 -8.28 53.86
C ALA A 11 -5.75 -7.61 52.78
N GLY A 12 -5.27 -8.40 51.83
CA GLY A 12 -4.39 -7.98 50.74
C GLY A 12 -5.03 -6.96 49.81
N ARG A 13 -4.30 -5.88 49.52
CA ARG A 13 -4.57 -4.95 48.42
C ARG A 13 -4.25 -5.64 47.09
N ASN A 14 -5.27 -6.22 46.43
CA ASN A 14 -5.23 -6.40 44.98
C ASN A 14 -5.78 -5.13 44.33
N GLY A 15 -4.89 -4.21 43.97
CA GLY A 15 -5.20 -3.02 43.19
C GLY A 15 -5.50 -3.38 41.75
N ALA A 16 -6.70 -3.88 41.47
CA ALA A 16 -7.23 -3.87 40.11
C ALA A 16 -7.48 -2.40 39.73
N VAL A 17 -6.53 -1.79 39.02
CA VAL A 17 -6.70 -0.46 38.42
C VAL A 17 -7.88 -0.54 37.45
N ARG A 18 -9.08 -0.12 37.90
CA ARG A 18 -10.24 0.07 37.03
C ARG A 18 -9.86 1.15 36.02
N ARG A 19 -9.60 0.73 34.78
CA ARG A 19 -9.28 1.63 33.67
C ARG A 19 -10.57 2.31 33.19
N SER A 20 -10.49 3.61 32.89
CA SER A 20 -11.64 4.37 32.40
C SER A 20 -12.02 3.92 30.97
N PRO A 21 -13.32 3.96 30.59
CA PRO A 21 -13.77 3.63 29.24
C PRO A 21 -13.09 4.46 28.15
N ALA A 22 -12.81 5.74 28.41
CA ALA A 22 -12.08 6.63 27.51
C ALA A 22 -10.62 6.18 27.30
N GLY A 23 -9.96 5.66 28.34
CA GLY A 23 -8.62 5.08 28.24
C GLY A 23 -8.61 3.75 27.47
N LEU A 24 -9.67 2.95 27.57
CA LEU A 24 -9.84 1.73 26.79
C LEU A 24 -10.05 2.03 25.29
N ALA A 25 -10.92 3.00 24.97
CA ALA A 25 -11.20 3.41 23.59
C ALA A 25 -9.98 4.03 22.91
N ARG A 26 -9.25 4.91 23.61
CA ARG A 26 -7.97 5.47 23.11
C ARG A 26 -6.93 4.37 22.85
N ARG A 27 -6.80 3.41 23.76
CA ARG A 27 -5.86 2.29 23.60
C ARG A 27 -6.25 1.35 22.46
N ALA A 28 -7.54 1.06 22.29
CA ALA A 28 -8.05 0.27 21.17
C ALA A 28 -7.78 0.95 19.81
N GLY A 29 -7.95 2.28 19.74
CA GLY A 29 -7.60 3.08 18.56
C GLY A 29 -6.09 3.07 18.26
N ALA A 30 -5.26 3.24 19.29
CA ALA A 30 -3.80 3.16 19.15
C ALA A 30 -3.33 1.77 18.68
N ASP A 31 -3.89 0.69 19.27
CA ASP A 31 -3.59 -0.67 18.86
C ASP A 31 -4.03 -0.96 17.41
N ALA A 32 -5.15 -0.38 16.96
CA ALA A 32 -5.62 -0.49 15.58
C ALA A 32 -4.72 0.26 14.60
N LEU A 33 -4.33 1.50 14.91
CA LEU A 33 -3.42 2.29 14.10
C LEU A 33 -2.05 1.62 13.98
N LYS A 34 -1.54 1.07 15.07
CA LYS A 34 -0.30 0.30 15.07
C LYS A 34 -0.38 -0.91 14.15
N ARG A 35 -1.50 -1.66 14.18
CA ARG A 35 -1.73 -2.78 13.24
C ARG A 35 -1.81 -2.32 11.79
N MET A 36 -2.45 -1.17 11.52
CA MET A 36 -2.51 -0.58 10.18
C MET A 36 -1.13 -0.17 9.68
N ALA A 37 -0.34 0.50 10.52
CA ALA A 37 1.04 0.90 10.20
C ALA A 37 1.93 -0.31 9.91
N LEU A 38 1.87 -1.35 10.75
CA LEU A 38 2.61 -2.60 10.53
C LEU A 38 2.17 -3.29 9.23
N ARG A 39 0.86 -3.36 8.92
CA ARG A 39 0.37 -3.94 7.67
C ARG A 39 0.80 -3.15 6.44
N ALA A 40 0.70 -1.83 6.50
CA ALA A 40 1.13 -0.94 5.42
C ALA A 40 2.64 -1.10 5.18
N HIS A 41 3.45 -1.07 6.24
CA HIS A 41 4.88 -1.32 6.17
C HIS A 41 5.19 -2.71 5.61
N SER A 42 4.53 -3.77 6.07
CA SER A 42 4.73 -5.12 5.54
C SER A 42 4.32 -5.27 4.07
N SER A 43 3.24 -4.62 3.63
CA SER A 43 2.85 -4.63 2.19
C SER A 43 3.94 -3.95 1.37
N LEU A 44 4.29 -2.71 1.72
CA LEU A 44 5.29 -1.92 1.01
C LEU A 44 6.69 -2.55 1.08
N ALA A 45 7.06 -3.19 2.19
CA ALA A 45 8.35 -3.87 2.35
C ALA A 45 8.40 -5.22 1.60
N ALA A 46 7.30 -5.98 1.56
CA ALA A 46 7.22 -7.18 0.73
C ALA A 46 7.30 -6.84 -0.77
N GLU A 47 6.71 -5.71 -1.15
CA GLU A 47 6.78 -5.14 -2.50
C GLU A 47 8.22 -4.65 -2.81
N ALA A 48 8.91 -4.01 -1.86
CA ALA A 48 10.32 -3.60 -2.00
C ALA A 48 11.32 -4.78 -2.00
N ALA A 49 11.02 -5.88 -1.32
CA ALA A 49 11.87 -7.08 -1.27
C ALA A 49 11.98 -7.78 -2.65
N GLN A 50 10.98 -7.62 -3.53
CA GLN A 50 11.05 -8.08 -4.92
C GLN A 50 12.06 -7.28 -5.77
N VAL A 51 12.58 -6.15 -5.26
CA VAL A 51 13.51 -5.24 -5.96
C VAL A 51 14.95 -5.35 -5.42
N GLY A 52 15.24 -6.35 -4.58
CA GLY A 52 16.62 -6.72 -4.26
C GLY A 52 17.42 -5.67 -3.47
N ARG A 53 16.78 -4.93 -2.55
CA ARG A 53 17.48 -4.04 -1.62
C ARG A 53 17.64 -4.68 -0.24
N GLU A 54 18.90 -4.91 0.15
CA GLU A 54 19.25 -5.21 1.54
C GLU A 54 19.07 -3.96 2.41
N GLY A 55 18.46 -4.14 3.59
CA GLY A 55 18.22 -3.07 4.55
C GLY A 55 19.52 -2.48 5.09
N GLY A 56 19.60 -1.14 5.10
CA GLY A 56 20.69 -0.40 5.74
C GLY A 56 20.74 -0.62 7.26
N PRO A 57 21.89 -0.33 7.90
CA PRO A 57 22.15 -0.70 9.28
C PRO A 57 21.22 0.00 10.27
N ALA A 58 20.63 -0.79 11.18
CA ALA A 58 19.89 -0.32 12.33
C ALA A 58 20.84 0.37 13.33
N GLY A 59 20.90 1.71 13.31
CA GLY A 59 21.83 2.41 14.18
C GLY A 59 21.87 3.93 14.05
N GLU A 60 20.74 4.61 13.85
CA GLU A 60 20.69 6.08 13.97
C GLU A 60 19.50 6.56 14.80
N ALA A 61 19.66 7.77 15.36
CA ALA A 61 18.81 8.36 16.39
C ALA A 61 17.30 8.31 16.02
N ARG A 62 16.49 7.88 17.00
CA ARG A 62 15.02 7.83 16.93
C ARG A 62 14.43 9.13 16.40
N VAL A 63 13.27 9.05 15.74
CA VAL A 63 12.52 10.24 15.32
C VAL A 63 12.21 11.13 16.54
N ALA A 64 13.05 12.13 16.77
CA ALA A 64 12.98 13.07 17.91
C ALA A 64 11.89 14.15 17.71
N GLU A 65 11.21 14.14 16.57
CA GLU A 65 10.17 15.12 16.27
C GLU A 65 8.94 14.95 17.17
N PRO A 66 8.27 16.06 17.54
CA PRO A 66 7.10 16.02 18.40
C PRO A 66 5.93 15.30 17.73
N LEU A 67 5.11 14.62 18.54
CA LEU A 67 3.86 13.93 18.15
C LEU A 67 2.73 14.91 17.76
N VAL A 68 3.07 16.02 17.11
CA VAL A 68 2.10 16.99 16.61
C VAL A 68 1.78 16.62 15.16
N PRO A 69 0.55 16.13 14.88
CA PRO A 69 0.14 15.82 13.53
C PRO A 69 -0.03 17.10 12.72
N THR A 70 0.30 17.05 11.43
CA THR A 70 0.04 18.16 10.50
C THR A 70 -1.45 18.33 10.30
N THR A 71 -1.99 19.53 10.49
CA THR A 71 -3.42 19.78 10.29
C THR A 71 -3.71 20.35 8.91
N HIS A 72 -4.82 19.95 8.29
CA HIS A 72 -5.27 20.51 7.00
C HIS A 72 -6.81 20.73 7.03
N PRO A 73 -7.35 21.84 6.50
CA PRO A 73 -8.79 22.16 6.58
C PRO A 73 -9.72 21.08 5.99
N SER A 74 -9.24 20.30 5.03
CA SER A 74 -10.02 19.23 4.37
C SER A 74 -9.93 17.87 5.07
N PHE A 75 -9.10 17.71 6.10
CA PHE A 75 -8.85 16.44 6.77
C PHE A 75 -9.05 16.55 8.28
N ASP A 76 -9.70 15.55 8.86
CA ASP A 76 -9.74 15.36 10.29
C ASP A 76 -8.65 14.40 10.73
N VAL A 77 -7.94 14.75 11.80
CA VAL A 77 -6.98 13.85 12.45
C VAL A 77 -7.77 12.85 13.30
N VAL A 78 -7.69 11.57 12.96
CA VAL A 78 -8.36 10.49 13.70
C VAL A 78 -7.49 10.03 14.87
N ALA A 79 -6.20 9.77 14.60
CA ALA A 79 -5.25 9.29 15.59
C ALA A 79 -3.80 9.62 15.17
N CYS A 80 -2.92 9.82 16.14
CA CYS A 80 -1.49 10.04 15.94
C CYS A 80 -0.72 9.30 17.02
N GLU A 81 0.13 8.35 16.64
CA GLU A 81 0.83 7.47 17.56
C GLU A 81 2.27 7.19 17.09
N ARG A 82 3.19 6.98 18.04
CA ARG A 82 4.53 6.46 17.73
C ARG A 82 4.47 4.94 17.61
N VAL A 83 5.11 4.39 16.59
CA VAL A 83 5.28 2.95 16.40
C VAL A 83 6.77 2.64 16.54
N ASP A 84 7.18 2.30 17.76
CA ASP A 84 8.60 2.13 18.12
C ASP A 84 9.28 1.01 17.32
N GLU A 85 8.56 -0.06 16.95
CA GLU A 85 9.12 -1.18 16.17
C GLU A 85 9.57 -0.79 14.76
N LEU A 86 9.02 0.29 14.22
CA LEU A 86 9.34 0.83 12.90
C LEU A 86 10.11 2.15 12.98
N ASP A 87 10.30 2.70 14.18
CA ASP A 87 10.78 4.08 14.41
C ASP A 87 10.03 5.14 13.56
N VAL A 88 8.69 5.06 13.54
CA VAL A 88 7.85 6.01 12.80
C VAL A 88 6.81 6.69 13.68
N VAL A 89 6.35 7.86 13.26
CA VAL A 89 5.11 8.47 13.74
C VAL A 89 4.01 8.19 12.72
N ALA A 90 3.01 7.42 13.12
CA ALA A 90 1.83 7.12 12.31
C ALA A 90 0.72 8.13 12.60
N THR A 91 0.13 8.71 11.57
CA THR A 91 -1.06 9.57 11.70
C THR A 91 -2.14 9.12 10.72
N LEU A 92 -3.33 8.83 11.24
CA LEU A 92 -4.50 8.50 10.45
C LEU A 92 -5.37 9.75 10.30
N TYR A 93 -5.72 10.05 9.05
CA TYR A 93 -6.61 11.14 8.68
C TYR A 93 -7.84 10.61 7.95
N THR A 94 -8.94 11.35 8.02
CA THR A 94 -10.12 11.14 7.18
C THR A 94 -10.41 12.41 6.40
N HIS A 95 -10.58 12.28 5.08
CA HIS A 95 -10.96 13.38 4.21
C HIS A 95 -12.44 13.73 4.43
N ARG A 96 -12.73 14.98 4.81
CA ARG A 96 -14.06 15.44 5.22
C ARG A 96 -15.14 15.22 4.16
N LYS A 97 -14.80 15.45 2.88
CA LYS A 97 -15.78 15.41 1.78
C LYS A 97 -16.09 14.00 1.31
N THR A 98 -15.08 13.12 1.25
CA THR A 98 -15.22 11.79 0.62
C THR A 98 -15.18 10.63 1.61
N GLY A 99 -14.76 10.87 2.85
CA GLY A 99 -14.48 9.82 3.83
C GLY A 99 -13.22 9.01 3.54
N ALA A 100 -12.42 9.39 2.54
CA ALA A 100 -11.17 8.68 2.21
C ALA A 100 -10.19 8.72 3.39
N GLU A 101 -9.59 7.58 3.72
CA GLU A 101 -8.60 7.46 4.78
C GLU A 101 -7.19 7.71 4.22
N LEU A 102 -6.38 8.45 4.97
CA LEU A 102 -4.96 8.67 4.67
C LEU A 102 -4.14 8.26 5.88
N LEU A 103 -3.28 7.26 5.71
CA LEU A 103 -2.29 6.86 6.70
C LEU A 103 -0.94 7.47 6.33
N SER A 104 -0.46 8.43 7.13
CA SER A 104 0.87 9.00 6.99
C SER A 104 1.83 8.31 7.95
N LEU A 105 2.94 7.79 7.44
CA LEU A 105 4.04 7.25 8.23
C LEU A 105 5.24 8.19 8.08
N ARG A 106 5.61 8.89 9.15
CA ARG A 106 6.76 9.78 9.16
C ARG A 106 7.97 9.03 9.70
N ALA A 107 8.95 8.81 8.82
CA ALA A 107 10.21 8.14 9.10
C ALA A 107 11.39 9.04 8.68
N ARG A 108 12.60 8.74 9.17
CA ARG A 108 13.86 9.32 8.67
C ARG A 108 14.34 8.53 7.46
N ASP A 109 13.56 8.56 6.39
CA ASP A 109 13.91 7.94 5.11
C ASP A 109 13.81 9.00 4.00
N GLU A 110 14.86 9.07 3.17
CA GLU A 110 14.88 9.93 2.00
C GLU A 110 13.98 9.37 0.88
N ASN A 111 13.84 8.05 0.82
CA ASN A 111 13.02 7.36 -0.17
C ASN A 111 11.54 7.48 0.18
N LYS A 112 10.83 8.38 -0.50
CA LYS A 112 9.41 8.61 -0.24
C LYS A 112 8.58 7.56 -0.94
N VAL A 113 7.56 7.06 -0.25
CA VAL A 113 6.64 6.05 -0.75
C VAL A 113 5.22 6.59 -0.67
N PHE A 114 4.45 6.36 -1.73
CA PHE A 114 3.03 6.63 -1.79
C PHE A 114 2.31 5.40 -2.32
N GLY A 115 1.13 5.11 -1.78
CA GLY A 115 0.28 4.04 -2.27
C GLY A 115 -1.18 4.42 -2.15
N VAL A 116 -1.96 4.12 -3.19
CA VAL A 116 -3.42 4.18 -3.16
C VAL A 116 -3.97 2.76 -3.28
N THR A 117 -4.92 2.43 -2.42
CA THR A 117 -5.49 1.09 -2.33
C THR A 117 -7.00 1.15 -2.40
N PHE A 118 -7.59 0.32 -3.25
CA PHE A 118 -9.03 0.16 -3.40
C PHE A 118 -9.44 -1.22 -2.92
N LYS A 119 -10.56 -1.32 -2.19
CA LYS A 119 -11.18 -2.61 -1.90
C LYS A 119 -11.86 -3.11 -3.17
N THR A 120 -11.47 -4.27 -3.64
CA THR A 120 -11.93 -4.89 -4.91
C THR A 120 -12.29 -6.36 -4.70
N PRO A 121 -13.19 -6.69 -3.74
CA PRO A 121 -13.62 -8.07 -3.54
C PRO A 121 -14.33 -8.59 -4.78
N VAL A 122 -14.02 -9.83 -5.16
CA VAL A 122 -14.65 -10.52 -6.30
C VAL A 122 -15.54 -11.65 -5.83
N ASP A 123 -16.64 -11.85 -6.55
CA ASP A 123 -17.57 -12.96 -6.39
C ASP A 123 -17.38 -14.06 -7.46
N ASP A 124 -16.52 -13.83 -8.44
CA ASP A 124 -16.23 -14.75 -9.52
C ASP A 124 -14.73 -14.77 -9.91
N SER A 125 -14.40 -15.62 -10.89
CA SER A 125 -13.04 -15.79 -11.41
C SER A 125 -12.82 -15.11 -12.78
N ARG A 126 -13.59 -14.06 -13.11
CA ARG A 126 -13.43 -13.33 -14.39
C ARG A 126 -12.20 -12.43 -14.44
N GLY A 127 -11.54 -12.22 -13.30
CA GLY A 127 -10.30 -11.43 -13.22
C GLY A 127 -10.50 -9.92 -13.39
N VAL A 128 -11.73 -9.41 -13.22
CA VAL A 128 -12.06 -8.00 -13.45
C VAL A 128 -11.12 -7.02 -12.73
N PRO A 129 -10.77 -7.20 -11.44
CA PRO A 129 -9.86 -6.26 -10.78
C PRO A 129 -8.45 -6.25 -11.38
N HIS A 130 -7.97 -7.41 -11.85
CA HIS A 130 -6.65 -7.52 -12.45
C HIS A 130 -6.63 -6.86 -13.84
N ILE A 131 -7.67 -7.10 -14.65
CA ILE A 131 -7.82 -6.41 -15.95
C ILE A 131 -7.92 -4.90 -15.75
N LEU A 132 -8.69 -4.46 -14.75
CA LEU A 132 -8.82 -3.02 -14.43
C LEU A 132 -7.51 -2.42 -13.96
N GLU A 133 -6.74 -3.12 -13.13
CA GLU A 133 -5.44 -2.66 -12.65
C GLU A 133 -4.49 -2.32 -13.79
N HIS A 134 -4.40 -3.19 -14.80
CA HIS A 134 -3.67 -2.90 -16.03
C HIS A 134 -4.32 -1.76 -16.83
N SER A 135 -5.64 -1.83 -17.05
CA SER A 135 -6.37 -0.92 -17.93
C SER A 135 -6.34 0.55 -17.48
N VAL A 136 -6.36 0.82 -16.17
CA VAL A 136 -6.31 2.20 -15.65
C VAL A 136 -4.96 2.86 -15.90
N LEU A 137 -3.89 2.09 -16.07
CA LEU A 137 -2.54 2.57 -16.34
C LEU A 137 -2.30 2.84 -17.85
N CYS A 138 -3.25 2.52 -18.72
CA CYS A 138 -3.18 2.76 -20.17
C CYS A 138 -3.62 4.17 -20.60
N GLY A 139 -3.65 5.13 -19.67
CA GLY A 139 -3.98 6.53 -19.96
C GLY A 139 -5.14 7.06 -19.13
N SER A 140 -5.08 8.35 -18.83
CA SER A 140 -6.04 9.05 -17.99
C SER A 140 -6.56 10.32 -18.66
N ARG A 141 -7.46 11.04 -18.00
CA ARG A 141 -8.01 12.30 -18.52
C ARG A 141 -6.92 13.37 -18.68
N LYS A 142 -6.03 13.51 -17.70
CA LYS A 142 -4.93 14.49 -17.70
C LYS A 142 -3.74 14.02 -18.55
N TYR A 143 -3.50 12.71 -18.62
CA TYR A 143 -2.41 12.09 -19.36
C TYR A 143 -2.98 11.13 -20.44
N PRO A 144 -3.49 11.67 -21.56
CA PRO A 144 -4.18 10.86 -22.56
C PRO A 144 -3.23 10.10 -23.52
N VAL A 145 -1.93 10.03 -23.19
CA VAL A 145 -0.94 9.32 -23.99
C VAL A 145 -1.16 7.81 -23.92
N LYS A 146 -0.70 7.09 -24.95
CA LYS A 146 -0.73 5.63 -24.96
C LYS A 146 0.39 5.14 -24.04
N GLU A 147 0.03 4.38 -23.00
CA GLU A 147 0.97 3.80 -22.02
C GLU A 147 1.83 4.81 -21.24
N PRO A 148 1.22 5.77 -20.49
CA PRO A 148 1.95 6.74 -19.68
C PRO A 148 2.88 6.07 -18.65
N PHE A 149 2.52 4.88 -18.17
CA PHE A 149 3.32 4.07 -17.26
C PHE A 149 4.69 3.71 -17.83
N VAL A 150 4.75 3.36 -19.13
CA VAL A 150 6.01 3.01 -19.81
C VAL A 150 6.88 4.26 -20.00
N GLU A 151 6.27 5.40 -20.28
CA GLU A 151 6.99 6.69 -20.37
C GLU A 151 7.56 7.10 -19.01
N LEU A 152 6.81 6.91 -17.93
CA LEU A 152 7.28 7.16 -16.57
C LEU A 152 8.47 6.26 -16.22
N LEU A 153 8.40 4.95 -16.49
CA LEU A 153 9.51 4.02 -16.25
C LEU A 153 10.82 4.45 -16.92
N LYS A 154 10.74 5.12 -18.09
CA LYS A 154 11.91 5.55 -18.86
C LYS A 154 12.45 6.93 -18.45
N SER A 155 11.60 7.79 -17.89
CA SER A 155 11.93 9.21 -17.65
C SER A 155 12.04 9.58 -16.17
N SER A 156 11.58 8.70 -15.27
CA SER A 156 11.59 8.90 -13.82
C SER A 156 12.89 8.37 -13.18
N VAL A 157 13.20 8.91 -12.00
CA VAL A 157 14.27 8.40 -11.12
C VAL A 157 13.70 7.58 -9.95
N GLN A 158 12.55 6.93 -10.20
CA GLN A 158 11.86 6.06 -9.25
C GLN A 158 12.76 4.94 -8.71
N THR A 159 12.51 4.59 -7.45
CA THR A 159 13.07 3.39 -6.81
C THR A 159 12.08 2.25 -6.77
N PHE A 160 10.77 2.56 -6.82
CA PHE A 160 9.72 1.58 -6.97
C PHE A 160 8.55 2.13 -7.79
N LEU A 161 8.02 1.31 -8.69
CA LEU A 161 6.88 1.65 -9.52
C LEU A 161 6.18 0.35 -9.92
N ASN A 162 4.99 0.11 -9.37
CA ASN A 162 4.24 -1.12 -9.64
C ASN A 162 2.73 -0.94 -9.40
N ALA A 163 1.98 -2.01 -9.62
CA ALA A 163 0.60 -2.19 -9.22
C ALA A 163 0.33 -3.67 -8.90
N PHE A 164 -0.59 -3.93 -7.97
CA PHE A 164 -0.84 -5.27 -7.46
C PHE A 164 -2.32 -5.51 -7.22
N THR A 165 -2.80 -6.66 -7.68
CA THR A 165 -4.15 -7.15 -7.40
C THR A 165 -4.10 -8.33 -6.43
N TYR A 166 -4.66 -8.12 -5.23
CA TYR A 166 -4.92 -9.15 -4.22
C TYR A 166 -6.39 -9.63 -4.31
N PRO A 167 -6.76 -10.74 -3.64
CA PRO A 167 -8.14 -11.24 -3.67
C PRO A 167 -9.22 -10.25 -3.20
N ASP A 168 -8.87 -9.30 -2.33
CA ASP A 168 -9.81 -8.36 -1.71
C ASP A 168 -9.50 -6.88 -1.99
N ARG A 169 -8.40 -6.58 -2.67
CA ARG A 169 -7.92 -5.21 -2.87
C ARG A 169 -6.96 -5.08 -4.06
N THR A 170 -6.88 -3.87 -4.60
CA THR A 170 -5.91 -3.49 -5.62
C THR A 170 -5.09 -2.30 -5.12
N CYS A 171 -3.77 -2.36 -5.24
CA CYS A 171 -2.83 -1.38 -4.71
C CYS A 171 -1.96 -0.80 -5.84
N TYR A 172 -1.69 0.50 -5.79
CA TYR A 172 -0.85 1.21 -6.76
C TYR A 172 0.26 1.98 -6.04
N PRO A 173 1.38 1.30 -5.69
CA PRO A 173 2.53 1.89 -5.00
C PRO A 173 3.55 2.55 -5.95
N VAL A 174 4.10 3.68 -5.51
CA VAL A 174 5.24 4.37 -6.13
C VAL A 174 6.24 4.83 -5.07
N ALA A 175 7.52 4.86 -5.42
CA ALA A 175 8.55 5.41 -4.56
C ALA A 175 9.64 6.15 -5.36
N SER A 176 10.14 7.23 -4.77
CA SER A 176 11.29 7.97 -5.30
C SER A 176 12.01 8.74 -4.19
N PRO A 177 13.36 8.82 -4.22
CA PRO A 177 14.13 9.68 -3.34
C PRO A 177 14.11 11.14 -3.82
N ASN A 178 13.77 11.40 -5.08
CA ASN A 178 13.67 12.75 -5.61
C ASN A 178 12.25 13.30 -5.38
N LEU A 179 12.15 14.45 -4.71
CA LEU A 179 10.86 15.01 -4.30
C LEU A 179 9.98 15.44 -5.49
N THR A 180 10.57 16.03 -6.51
CA THR A 180 9.83 16.47 -7.71
C THR A 180 9.29 15.27 -8.47
N ASP A 181 10.16 14.27 -8.68
CA ASP A 181 9.79 13.01 -9.33
C ASP A 181 8.70 12.27 -8.54
N PHE A 182 8.84 12.18 -7.22
CA PHE A 182 7.81 11.61 -6.34
C PHE A 182 6.44 12.25 -6.56
N TYR A 183 6.35 13.59 -6.58
CA TYR A 183 5.06 14.26 -6.81
C TYR A 183 4.53 14.07 -8.23
N ASN A 184 5.41 14.00 -9.24
CA ASN A 184 5.01 13.69 -10.61
C ASN A 184 4.41 12.28 -10.71
N LEU A 185 5.04 11.29 -10.07
CA LEU A 185 4.54 9.90 -10.02
C LEU A 185 3.17 9.84 -9.33
N VAL A 186 3.04 10.49 -8.17
CA VAL A 186 1.78 10.55 -7.41
C VAL A 186 0.66 11.19 -8.26
N ASP A 187 0.94 12.29 -8.95
CA ASP A 187 -0.03 13.01 -9.78
C ASP A 187 -0.52 12.16 -10.96
N VAL A 188 0.39 11.46 -11.66
CA VAL A 188 0.01 10.53 -12.74
C VAL A 188 -0.80 9.36 -12.21
N TYR A 189 -0.36 8.73 -11.11
CA TYR A 189 -1.05 7.59 -10.52
C TYR A 189 -2.45 7.96 -10.03
N LEU A 190 -2.61 9.10 -9.36
CA LEU A 190 -3.90 9.56 -8.87
C LEU A 190 -4.87 9.85 -10.03
N ASP A 191 -4.41 10.50 -11.10
CA ASP A 191 -5.28 10.73 -12.26
C ASP A 191 -5.61 9.43 -13.00
N ALA A 192 -4.68 8.48 -13.08
CA ALA A 192 -4.91 7.15 -13.65
C ALA A 192 -6.02 6.40 -12.90
N VAL A 193 -5.95 6.30 -11.58
CA VAL A 193 -6.93 5.50 -10.81
C VAL A 193 -8.28 6.18 -10.63
N PHE A 194 -8.33 7.53 -10.57
CA PHE A 194 -9.59 8.26 -10.37
C PHE A 194 -10.25 8.71 -11.67
N HIS A 195 -9.49 8.88 -12.74
CA HIS A 195 -9.95 9.39 -14.02
C HIS A 195 -9.38 8.62 -15.23
N PRO A 196 -9.48 7.27 -15.24
CA PRO A 196 -8.95 6.45 -16.33
C PRO A 196 -9.76 6.64 -17.62
N ARG A 197 -9.11 6.41 -18.77
CA ARG A 197 -9.81 6.51 -20.08
C ARG A 197 -10.69 5.29 -20.39
N LEU A 198 -10.26 4.09 -20.01
CA LEU A 198 -10.96 2.81 -20.20
C LEU A 198 -11.70 2.67 -21.54
N THR A 199 -11.03 2.96 -22.66
CA THR A 199 -11.67 2.80 -23.97
C THR A 199 -11.89 1.31 -24.27
N PRO A 200 -12.86 0.94 -25.13
CA PRO A 200 -13.08 -0.46 -25.49
C PRO A 200 -11.82 -1.17 -26.00
N GLN A 201 -10.95 -0.45 -26.70
CA GLN A 201 -9.68 -0.97 -27.20
C GLN A 201 -8.69 -1.29 -26.07
N VAL A 202 -8.63 -0.44 -25.03
CA VAL A 202 -7.79 -0.71 -23.84
C VAL A 202 -8.27 -1.96 -23.13
N LEU A 203 -9.58 -2.10 -22.91
CA LEU A 203 -10.15 -3.28 -22.25
C LEU A 203 -9.96 -4.57 -23.07
N GLN A 204 -9.97 -4.46 -24.41
CA GLN A 204 -9.67 -5.58 -25.30
C GLN A 204 -8.19 -5.97 -25.23
N GLN A 205 -7.29 -4.98 -25.20
CA GLN A 205 -5.84 -5.19 -25.14
C GLN A 205 -5.40 -5.82 -23.81
N GLU A 206 -5.82 -5.24 -22.68
CA GLU A 206 -5.41 -5.70 -21.34
C GLU A 206 -6.27 -6.84 -20.78
N GLY A 207 -7.45 -7.06 -21.36
CA GLY A 207 -8.37 -8.12 -20.98
C GLY A 207 -8.32 -9.28 -21.95
N TRP A 208 -9.31 -9.35 -22.83
CA TRP A 208 -9.39 -10.38 -23.86
C TRP A 208 -10.06 -9.85 -25.12
N HIS A 209 -9.64 -10.38 -26.26
CA HIS A 209 -10.29 -10.17 -27.54
C HIS A 209 -10.00 -11.37 -28.46
N PHE A 210 -10.78 -11.48 -29.55
CA PHE A 210 -10.48 -12.44 -30.60
C PHE A 210 -9.48 -11.83 -31.58
N GLU A 211 -8.42 -12.55 -31.90
CA GLU A 211 -7.48 -12.20 -32.96
C GLU A 211 -7.76 -13.08 -34.18
N VAL A 212 -8.05 -12.48 -35.33
CA VAL A 212 -8.21 -13.22 -36.58
C VAL A 212 -6.83 -13.41 -37.17
N GLY A 213 -6.27 -14.62 -37.05
CA GLY A 213 -5.07 -14.99 -37.78
C GLY A 213 -5.32 -14.83 -39.27
N SER A 214 -4.45 -14.10 -39.96
CA SER A 214 -4.51 -13.98 -41.42
C SER A 214 -4.40 -15.37 -42.04
N GLY A 215 -5.53 -15.91 -42.52
CA GLY A 215 -5.59 -17.18 -43.24
C GLY A 215 -4.83 -17.08 -44.55
N GLY A 216 -3.55 -17.43 -44.53
CA GLY A 216 -2.74 -17.71 -45.71
C GLY A 216 -2.90 -19.17 -46.12
N GLU A 217 -3.17 -19.38 -47.39
CA GLU A 217 -3.40 -20.65 -48.09
C GLU A 217 -2.29 -21.68 -47.87
N GLY A 218 -2.64 -22.97 -48.03
CA GLY A 218 -1.74 -24.09 -47.80
C GLY A 218 -0.51 -24.14 -48.72
N GLY A 219 0.60 -24.61 -48.15
CA GLY A 219 1.82 -24.99 -48.87
C GLY A 219 2.90 -25.40 -47.87
N GLY A 220 3.26 -26.68 -47.84
CA GLY A 220 4.23 -27.23 -46.89
C GLY A 220 5.66 -26.74 -47.09
N GLY A 221 6.46 -26.79 -46.03
CA GLY A 221 7.92 -26.65 -46.12
C GLY A 221 8.59 -26.06 -44.88
N ALA A 222 9.17 -26.94 -44.06
CA ALA A 222 10.43 -26.82 -43.30
C ALA A 222 10.80 -25.52 -42.55
N GLY A 223 10.94 -25.67 -41.22
CA GLY A 223 12.13 -25.30 -40.45
C GLY A 223 12.37 -23.81 -40.11
N GLY A 224 12.58 -23.50 -38.82
CA GLY A 224 13.24 -22.26 -38.41
C GLY A 224 12.85 -21.75 -37.03
N GLU A 225 13.74 -22.01 -36.07
CA GLU A 225 13.81 -21.58 -34.67
C GLU A 225 13.34 -20.15 -34.33
N GLY A 226 12.62 -20.01 -33.20
CA GLY A 226 12.39 -18.75 -32.51
C GLY A 226 12.34 -19.00 -31.00
N GLY A 227 13.36 -18.54 -30.28
CA GLY A 227 13.77 -19.03 -28.96
C GLY A 227 12.81 -18.79 -27.81
N ALA A 228 12.62 -19.83 -27.02
CA ALA A 228 12.16 -19.75 -25.65
C ALA A 228 13.34 -19.39 -24.73
N SER A 229 13.24 -18.27 -24.01
CA SER A 229 13.83 -18.09 -22.69
C SER A 229 12.67 -17.82 -21.73
N GLY A 230 12.43 -18.55 -20.64
CA GLY A 230 13.27 -19.49 -19.91
C GLY A 230 13.52 -18.97 -18.49
N GLY A 231 12.63 -19.32 -17.56
CA GLY A 231 12.78 -19.15 -16.11
C GLY A 231 11.44 -18.76 -15.47
N GLY A 232 10.76 -19.55 -14.64
CA GLY A 232 11.15 -20.72 -13.86
C GLY A 232 10.50 -20.55 -12.49
N GLY A 233 9.37 -21.23 -12.25
CA GLY A 233 8.65 -21.15 -10.97
C GLY A 233 7.72 -22.35 -10.84
N GLY A 234 8.25 -23.41 -10.22
CA GLY A 234 7.62 -24.71 -10.12
C GLY A 234 6.29 -24.70 -9.35
N GLY A 235 5.33 -25.43 -9.89
CA GLY A 235 4.10 -25.76 -9.20
C GLY A 235 4.34 -26.68 -8.00
N GLY A 236 3.68 -26.34 -6.89
CA GLY A 236 3.32 -27.27 -5.84
C GLY A 236 1.80 -27.31 -5.77
N ARG A 237 1.21 -28.41 -6.23
CA ARG A 237 -0.21 -28.74 -6.07
C ARG A 237 -0.48 -29.19 -4.63
N ALA A 238 -1.47 -28.61 -3.97
CA ALA A 238 -2.58 -29.27 -3.26
C ALA A 238 -3.55 -28.19 -2.79
#